data_AF-A0A9E4BHM9-F1
#
_entry.id   AF-A0A9E4BHM9-F1
#
_cell.length_a   1.000
_cell.length_b   1.000
_cell.length_c   1.000
_cell.angle_alpha   90.00
_cell.angle_beta   90.00
_cell.angle_gamma   90.00
#
_symmetry.space_group_name_H-M   'P 1'
#
loop_
_entity.id
_entity.type
_entity.pdbx_description
1 polymer ?
#
loop_
_entity_poly.entity_id
_entity_poly.type
_entity_poly.pdbx_seq_one_letter_code
_entity_poly.pdbx_strand_id
1 'polypeptide(L)'
;MLDDPKIKQPKQVIVEGNDEIRVFNSLSKHLNIRDLQVRDYRGSDNLRRFLKTFKGLSEFGLVRSLAIVADANSNRDGREQRIRSALSNADLPTPSKALESVSNGDLKVAYLVVPHNVEGTMIEDVCLDSVKTDPAMECVDRYFECISQANIQGPKEVWMSKARVHAFLASRERPDLRLGEAAESGLWTFETDAFRPLMDLLKIL
;
A
#
# COMPACT_ATOMS: atom_id res chain seq x y z
N MET A 1 10.24 16.61 6.68
CA MET A 1 10.43 16.06 8.05
C MET A 1 10.18 14.55 7.98
N LEU A 2 11.02 13.70 8.58
CA LEU A 2 10.58 12.34 8.92
C LEU A 2 9.52 12.53 10.01
N ASP A 3 8.26 12.24 9.73
CA ASP A 3 7.21 12.36 10.74
C ASP A 3 7.47 11.30 11.81
N ASP A 4 7.95 11.79 12.96
CA ASP A 4 8.25 11.08 14.19
C ASP A 4 9.15 9.81 14.10
N PRO A 5 10.46 9.92 14.40
CA PRO A 5 11.36 8.78 14.38
C PRO A 5 11.03 7.72 15.44
N LYS A 6 10.17 8.01 16.43
CA LYS A 6 9.95 7.10 17.57
C LYS A 6 8.95 6.00 17.27
N ILE A 7 9.34 4.77 17.57
CA ILE A 7 8.45 3.60 17.60
C ILE A 7 7.55 3.71 18.83
N LYS A 8 6.23 3.74 18.61
CA LYS A 8 5.24 3.89 19.69
C LYS A 8 4.30 2.70 19.84
N GLN A 9 4.21 1.88 18.80
CA GLN A 9 3.26 0.77 18.72
C GLN A 9 4.00 -0.53 18.42
N PRO A 10 3.52 -1.67 18.94
CA PRO A 10 4.17 -2.96 18.72
C PRO A 10 4.01 -3.48 17.29
N LYS A 11 2.93 -3.11 16.57
CA LYS A 11 2.73 -3.50 15.17
C LYS A 11 3.14 -2.36 14.25
N GLN A 12 3.96 -2.68 13.25
CA GLN A 12 4.55 -1.72 12.33
C GLN A 12 4.24 -2.16 10.90
N VAL A 13 3.70 -1.24 10.09
CA VAL A 13 3.51 -1.46 8.65
C VAL A 13 4.34 -0.42 7.92
N ILE A 14 5.24 -0.89 7.06
CA ILE A 14 6.20 -0.07 6.32
C ILE A 14 5.77 -0.07 4.85
N VAL A 15 5.38 1.09 4.34
CA VAL A 15 4.77 1.30 3.01
C VAL A 15 5.65 2.19 2.12
N GLU A 16 5.42 2.19 0.80
CA GLU A 16 6.26 2.95 -0.14
C GLU A 16 6.08 4.47 -0.03
N GLY A 17 4.84 4.95 0.12
CA GLY A 17 4.47 6.35 0.06
C GLY A 17 3.38 6.78 1.05
N ASN A 18 3.02 8.05 0.97
CA ASN A 18 2.14 8.70 1.94
C ASN A 18 0.64 8.40 1.71
N ASP A 19 0.23 8.11 0.47
CA ASP A 19 -1.15 7.70 0.21
C ASP A 19 -1.41 6.33 0.83
N GLU A 20 -0.45 5.40 0.77
CA GLU A 20 -0.53 4.09 1.44
C GLU A 20 -0.61 4.23 2.97
N ILE A 21 0.09 5.22 3.56
CA ILE A 21 -0.03 5.50 5.01
C ILE A 21 -1.50 5.73 5.36
N ARG A 22 -2.19 6.59 4.62
CA ARG A 22 -3.60 6.92 4.87
C ARG A 22 -4.53 5.74 4.60
N VAL A 23 -4.28 4.95 3.55
CA VAL A 23 -5.04 3.72 3.28
C VAL A 23 -4.92 2.73 4.43
N PHE A 24 -3.70 2.39 4.86
CA PHE A 24 -3.49 1.42 5.94
C PHE A 24 -3.97 1.93 7.30
N ASN A 25 -3.85 3.23 7.58
CA ASN A 25 -4.46 3.82 8.77
C ASN A 25 -6.00 3.71 8.74
N SER A 26 -6.62 3.92 7.59
CA SER A 26 -8.07 3.79 7.42
C SER A 26 -8.53 2.34 7.54
N LEU A 27 -7.80 1.39 6.94
CA LEU A 27 -8.04 -0.06 7.09
C LEU A 27 -7.87 -0.51 8.55
N SER A 28 -6.83 -0.04 9.25
CA SER A 28 -6.61 -0.35 10.66
C SER A 28 -7.77 0.11 11.53
N LYS A 29 -8.30 1.32 11.28
CA LYS A 29 -9.50 1.84 11.95
C LYS A 29 -10.72 0.98 11.65
N HIS A 30 -10.95 0.64 10.38
CA HIS A 30 -12.05 -0.22 9.94
C HIS A 30 -12.01 -1.59 10.63
N LEU A 31 -10.83 -2.18 10.80
CA LEU A 31 -10.62 -3.45 11.50
C LEU A 31 -10.53 -3.31 13.04
N ASN A 32 -10.68 -2.11 13.59
CA ASN A 32 -10.49 -1.79 15.01
C ASN A 32 -9.13 -2.25 15.58
N ILE A 33 -8.07 -2.18 14.78
CA ILE A 33 -6.68 -2.41 15.19
C ILE A 33 -6.11 -1.07 15.68
N ARG A 34 -5.75 -1.01 16.97
CA ARG A 34 -5.33 0.24 17.64
C ARG A 34 -3.84 0.31 17.95
N ASP A 35 -3.15 -0.82 17.86
CA ASP A 35 -1.75 -1.01 18.21
C ASP A 35 -0.84 -1.07 16.97
N LEU A 36 -1.26 -0.39 15.89
CA LEU A 36 -0.56 -0.30 14.61
C LEU A 36 0.02 1.10 14.40
N GLN A 37 1.25 1.17 13.88
CA GLN A 37 1.86 2.39 13.36
C GLN A 37 2.31 2.14 11.92
N VAL A 38 1.87 3.00 11.00
CA VAL A 38 2.23 2.94 9.57
C VAL A 38 3.31 3.99 9.27
N ARG A 39 4.31 3.65 8.46
CA ARG A 39 5.42 4.53 8.09
C ARG A 39 5.77 4.39 6.61
N ASP A 40 6.15 5.49 5.96
CA ASP A 40 6.74 5.40 4.63
C ASP A 40 8.25 5.15 4.70
N TYR A 41 8.76 4.40 3.72
CA TYR A 41 10.20 4.31 3.45
C TYR A 41 10.65 5.24 2.31
N ARG A 42 9.75 6.04 1.74
CA ARG A 42 10.01 7.08 0.72
C ARG A 42 10.59 6.54 -0.59
N GLY A 43 9.89 5.58 -1.20
CA GLY A 43 10.24 5.06 -2.51
C GLY A 43 11.18 3.84 -2.49
N SER A 44 11.03 2.99 -3.52
CA SER A 44 11.63 1.66 -3.64
C SER A 44 13.11 1.48 -3.27
N ASP A 45 13.98 2.45 -3.59
CA ASP A 45 15.43 2.34 -3.35
C ASP A 45 15.83 2.55 -1.88
N ASN A 46 14.92 3.05 -1.06
CA ASN A 46 15.20 3.41 0.33
C ASN A 46 14.88 2.30 1.34
N LEU A 47 14.15 1.24 0.97
CA LEU A 47 13.71 0.20 1.90
C LEU A 47 14.87 -0.42 2.68
N ARG A 48 15.97 -0.80 2.01
CA ARG A 48 17.15 -1.39 2.66
C ARG A 48 17.75 -0.45 3.71
N ARG A 49 17.91 0.83 3.36
CA ARG A 49 18.45 1.85 4.27
C ARG A 49 17.49 2.07 5.43
N PHE A 50 16.20 2.18 5.14
CA PHE A 50 15.14 2.35 6.12
C PHE A 50 15.17 1.22 7.15
N LEU A 51 15.17 -0.04 6.73
CA LEU A 51 15.15 -1.19 7.66
C LEU A 51 16.39 -1.24 8.55
N LYS A 52 17.57 -0.92 8.03
CA LYS A 52 18.79 -0.82 8.84
C LYS A 52 18.69 0.27 9.90
N THR A 53 18.22 1.46 9.53
CA THR A 53 18.00 2.55 10.47
C THR A 53 16.92 2.21 11.49
N PHE A 54 15.80 1.64 11.03
CA PHE A 54 14.64 1.27 11.84
C PHE A 54 15.00 0.23 12.91
N LYS A 55 15.75 -0.82 12.55
CA LYS A 55 16.24 -1.82 13.50
C LYS A 55 17.23 -1.25 14.52
N GLY A 56 17.96 -0.20 14.14
CA GLY A 56 18.92 0.49 15.02
C GLY A 56 18.29 1.48 16.00
N LEU A 57 16.98 1.73 15.93
CA LEU A 57 16.29 2.60 16.89
C LEU A 57 16.28 1.97 18.28
N SER A 58 16.51 2.77 19.32
CA SER A 58 16.46 2.31 20.72
C SER A 58 15.15 1.64 21.10
N GLU A 59 14.06 2.08 20.49
CA GLU A 59 12.70 1.62 20.71
C GLU A 59 12.34 0.38 19.89
N PHE A 60 13.25 -0.15 19.05
CA PHE A 60 12.96 -1.31 18.19
C PHE A 60 12.55 -2.55 18.99
N GLY A 61 13.02 -2.69 20.24
CA GLY A 61 12.58 -3.77 21.14
C GLY A 61 11.08 -3.76 21.47
N LEU A 62 10.35 -2.68 21.18
CA LEU A 62 8.89 -2.64 21.29
C LEU A 62 8.19 -3.37 20.13
N VAL A 63 8.85 -3.54 18.98
CA VAL A 63 8.26 -4.11 17.78
C VAL A 63 8.04 -5.60 17.96
N ARG A 64 6.77 -6.03 17.89
CA ARG A 64 6.34 -7.43 17.94
C ARG A 64 5.97 -7.96 16.56
N SER A 65 5.43 -7.09 15.70
CA SER A 65 5.05 -7.47 14.34
C SER A 65 5.45 -6.39 13.34
N LEU A 66 6.01 -6.80 12.21
CA LEU A 66 6.46 -5.92 11.13
C LEU A 66 5.91 -6.43 9.78
N ALA A 67 5.17 -5.59 9.06
CA ALA A 67 4.80 -5.83 7.68
C ALA A 67 5.54 -4.88 6.74
N ILE A 68 5.98 -5.39 5.60
CA ILE A 68 6.45 -4.58 4.48
C ILE A 68 5.41 -4.63 3.36
N VAL A 69 5.00 -3.47 2.85
CA VAL A 69 4.07 -3.36 1.72
C VAL A 69 4.70 -2.51 0.63
N ALA A 70 4.64 -2.99 -0.61
CA ALA A 70 5.16 -2.26 -1.77
C ALA A 70 4.32 -2.53 -3.02
N ASP A 71 4.30 -1.56 -3.93
CA ASP A 71 3.73 -1.75 -5.26
C ASP A 71 4.55 -2.75 -6.08
N ALA A 72 3.87 -3.59 -6.87
CA ALA A 72 4.47 -4.51 -7.82
C ALA A 72 5.25 -3.77 -8.91
N ASN A 73 4.81 -2.55 -9.27
CA ASN A 73 5.28 -1.83 -10.45
C ASN A 73 5.27 -2.79 -11.67
N SER A 74 6.30 -2.78 -12.50
CA SER A 74 6.39 -3.64 -13.67
C SER A 74 6.90 -5.06 -13.41
N ASN A 75 7.32 -5.41 -12.19
CA ASN A 75 7.92 -6.72 -11.90
C ASN A 75 7.71 -7.14 -10.44
N ARG A 76 6.64 -7.93 -10.19
CA ARG A 76 6.30 -8.48 -8.87
C ARG A 76 7.42 -9.32 -8.28
N ASP A 77 7.93 -10.30 -9.02
CA ASP A 77 8.95 -11.23 -8.51
C ASP A 77 10.23 -10.50 -8.12
N GLY A 78 10.63 -9.53 -8.95
CA GLY A 78 11.74 -8.63 -8.66
C GLY A 78 11.48 -7.79 -7.42
N ARG A 79 10.25 -7.31 -7.23
CA ARG A 79 9.86 -6.56 -6.03
C ARG A 79 9.90 -7.41 -4.77
N GLU A 80 9.33 -8.61 -4.80
CA GLU A 80 9.37 -9.53 -3.67
C GLU A 80 10.81 -9.92 -3.31
N GLN A 81 11.65 -10.18 -4.31
CA GLN A 81 13.06 -10.47 -4.09
C GLN A 81 13.80 -9.30 -3.45
N ARG A 82 13.49 -8.05 -3.83
CA ARG A 82 14.06 -6.85 -3.20
C ARG A 82 13.62 -6.71 -1.73
N ILE A 83 12.35 -7.00 -1.41
CA ILE A 83 11.87 -6.99 -0.03
C ILE A 83 12.61 -8.05 0.81
N ARG A 84 12.65 -9.30 0.33
CA ARG A 84 13.35 -10.39 1.03
C ARG A 84 14.83 -10.07 1.24
N SER A 85 15.47 -9.52 0.20
CA SER A 85 16.87 -9.09 0.27
C SER A 85 17.05 -7.96 1.30
N ALA A 86 16.15 -6.98 1.35
CA ALA A 86 16.21 -5.88 2.31
C ALA A 86 16.03 -6.35 3.77
N LEU A 87 15.09 -7.27 4.02
CA LEU A 87 14.87 -7.90 5.32
C LEU A 87 16.11 -8.69 5.77
N SER A 88 16.63 -9.57 4.92
CA SER A 88 17.82 -10.36 5.20
C SER A 88 19.05 -9.47 5.47
N ASN A 89 19.23 -8.39 4.71
CA ASN A 89 20.33 -7.43 4.91
C ASN A 89 20.25 -6.62 6.22
N ALA A 90 19.08 -6.61 6.87
CA ALA A 90 18.88 -6.00 8.17
C ALA A 90 18.85 -7.06 9.29
N ASP A 91 19.16 -8.33 8.99
CA ASP A 91 19.01 -9.50 9.87
C ASP A 91 17.62 -9.53 10.54
N LEU A 92 16.58 -9.34 9.73
CA LEU A 92 15.17 -9.52 10.11
C LEU A 92 14.64 -10.85 9.57
N PRO A 93 13.64 -11.46 10.24
CA PRO A 93 12.94 -12.62 9.70
C PRO A 93 12.48 -12.37 8.26
N THR A 94 12.71 -13.33 7.38
CA THR A 94 12.46 -13.17 5.95
C THR A 94 11.49 -14.25 5.49
N PRO A 95 10.19 -13.92 5.35
CA PRO A 95 9.20 -14.82 4.75
C PRO A 95 9.58 -15.16 3.30
N SER A 96 9.29 -16.39 2.89
CA SER A 96 9.57 -16.85 1.52
C SER A 96 8.49 -16.41 0.52
N LYS A 97 7.24 -16.26 1.00
CA LYS A 97 6.06 -15.89 0.20
C LYS A 97 5.30 -14.72 0.82
N ALA A 98 4.59 -13.98 -0.04
CA ALA A 98 3.69 -12.92 0.40
C ALA A 98 2.55 -13.50 1.27
N LEU A 99 2.07 -12.70 2.23
CA LEU A 99 1.03 -13.09 3.21
C LEU A 99 1.39 -14.25 4.14
N GLU A 100 2.62 -14.74 4.11
CA GLU A 100 3.16 -15.61 5.15
C GLU A 100 3.93 -14.79 6.20
N SER A 101 3.93 -15.28 7.44
CA SER A 101 4.72 -14.69 8.52
C SER A 101 5.80 -15.63 9.02
N VAL A 102 6.99 -15.08 9.30
CA VAL A 102 8.09 -15.81 9.95
C VAL A 102 8.47 -15.09 11.24
N SER A 103 8.70 -15.87 12.30
CA SER A 103 9.08 -15.34 13.61
C SER A 103 10.55 -15.62 13.95
N ASN A 104 11.19 -14.69 14.65
CA ASN A 104 12.47 -14.91 15.34
C ASN A 104 12.37 -14.31 16.75
N GLY A 105 12.32 -15.16 17.77
CA GLY A 105 11.90 -14.76 19.11
C GLY A 105 10.51 -14.15 19.08
N ASP A 106 10.35 -12.99 19.71
CA ASP A 106 9.07 -12.26 19.81
C ASP A 106 8.72 -11.46 18.55
N LEU A 107 9.62 -11.35 17.58
CA LEU A 107 9.41 -10.55 16.37
C LEU A 107 8.84 -11.41 15.24
N LYS A 108 7.64 -11.07 14.79
CA LYS A 108 6.98 -11.61 13.60
C LYS A 108 7.17 -10.67 12.41
N VAL A 109 7.53 -11.19 11.25
CA VAL A 109 7.62 -10.40 10.00
C VAL A 109 6.76 -11.02 8.91
N ALA A 110 6.04 -10.18 8.18
CA ALA A 110 5.29 -10.52 6.97
C ALA A 110 5.58 -9.52 5.85
N TYR A 111 5.21 -9.83 4.61
CA TYR A 111 5.21 -8.85 3.53
C TYR A 111 4.05 -9.06 2.55
N LEU A 112 3.76 -8.01 1.79
CA LEU A 112 2.80 -8.02 0.70
C LEU A 112 3.30 -7.15 -0.45
N VAL A 113 3.18 -7.64 -1.67
CA VAL A 113 3.31 -6.83 -2.88
C VAL A 113 1.91 -6.60 -3.45
N VAL A 114 1.52 -5.34 -3.60
CA VAL A 114 0.19 -4.93 -4.05
C VAL A 114 0.17 -4.54 -5.54
N PRO A 115 -0.95 -4.74 -6.26
CA PRO A 115 -2.11 -5.54 -5.87
C PRO A 115 -1.73 -7.01 -5.67
N HIS A 116 -2.57 -7.86 -5.07
CA HIS A 116 -2.24 -9.29 -4.89
C HIS A 116 -3.24 -10.24 -5.55
N ASN A 117 -4.51 -9.85 -5.60
CA ASN A 117 -5.60 -10.66 -6.14
C ASN A 117 -6.44 -9.90 -7.19
N VAL A 118 -5.94 -8.76 -7.67
CA VAL A 118 -6.51 -8.01 -8.78
C VAL A 118 -5.42 -7.70 -9.78
N GLU A 119 -5.80 -7.51 -11.03
CA GLU A 119 -4.88 -7.09 -12.10
C GLU A 119 -4.36 -5.68 -11.82
N GLY A 120 -3.11 -5.43 -12.18
CA GLY A 120 -2.48 -4.14 -11.98
C GLY A 120 -1.11 -4.21 -11.32
N THR A 121 -0.61 -3.04 -10.93
CA THR A 121 0.78 -2.84 -10.53
C THR A 121 0.95 -2.04 -9.25
N MET A 122 -0.11 -1.37 -8.78
CA MET A 122 -0.06 -0.43 -7.66
C MET A 122 -1.35 -0.45 -6.83
N ILE A 123 -1.33 0.19 -5.67
CA ILE A 123 -2.50 0.25 -4.77
C ILE A 123 -3.72 0.96 -5.40
N GLU A 124 -3.51 1.85 -6.38
CA GLU A 124 -4.59 2.44 -7.16
C GLU A 124 -5.49 1.39 -7.81
N ASP A 125 -4.91 0.28 -8.28
CA ASP A 125 -5.66 -0.80 -8.94
C ASP A 125 -6.58 -1.52 -7.94
N VAL A 126 -6.12 -1.69 -6.70
CA VAL A 126 -6.96 -2.21 -5.60
C VAL A 126 -8.13 -1.28 -5.32
N CYS A 127 -7.87 0.03 -5.26
CA CYS A 127 -8.89 1.04 -4.99
C CYS A 127 -9.91 1.10 -6.13
N LEU A 128 -9.47 1.09 -7.38
CA LEU A 128 -10.33 1.09 -8.56
C LEU A 128 -11.18 -0.19 -8.66
N ASP A 129 -10.59 -1.37 -8.38
CA ASP A 129 -11.36 -2.62 -8.38
C ASP A 129 -12.46 -2.62 -7.31
N SER A 130 -12.23 -1.98 -6.15
CA SER A 130 -13.23 -1.85 -5.09
C SER A 130 -14.47 -1.01 -5.46
N VAL A 131 -14.36 -0.19 -6.51
CA VAL A 131 -15.44 0.67 -7.03
C VAL A 131 -15.77 0.36 -8.48
N LYS A 132 -15.34 -0.78 -9.03
CA LYS A 132 -15.54 -1.11 -10.45
C LYS A 132 -16.99 -1.16 -10.90
N THR A 133 -17.92 -1.36 -9.95
CA THR A 133 -19.37 -1.36 -10.19
C THR A 133 -20.03 0.00 -9.98
N ASP A 134 -19.28 1.03 -9.58
CA ASP A 134 -19.80 2.40 -9.47
C ASP A 134 -20.16 2.92 -10.88
N PRO A 135 -21.37 3.48 -11.09
CA PRO A 135 -21.80 3.97 -12.40
C PRO A 135 -20.87 5.02 -13.03
N ALA A 136 -20.10 5.77 -12.24
CA ALA A 136 -19.16 6.74 -12.79
C ALA A 136 -17.95 6.10 -13.47
N MET A 137 -17.67 4.81 -13.23
CA MET A 137 -16.56 4.11 -13.92
C MET A 137 -16.76 4.10 -15.44
N GLU A 138 -18.01 4.01 -15.92
CA GLU A 138 -18.33 4.15 -17.35
C GLU A 138 -17.94 5.55 -17.87
N CYS A 139 -18.13 6.59 -17.06
CA CYS A 139 -17.71 7.96 -17.40
C CYS A 139 -16.19 8.10 -17.42
N VAL A 140 -15.48 7.45 -16.48
CA VAL A 140 -14.01 7.42 -16.44
C VAL A 140 -13.45 6.73 -17.68
N ASP A 141 -14.01 5.59 -18.08
CA ASP A 141 -13.60 4.85 -19.27
C ASP A 141 -13.79 5.70 -20.52
N ARG A 142 -14.99 6.25 -20.71
CA ARG A 142 -15.30 7.15 -21.85
C ARG A 142 -14.41 8.39 -21.89
N TYR A 143 -14.01 8.94 -20.75
CA TYR A 143 -13.09 10.08 -20.71
C TYR A 143 -11.74 9.72 -21.33
N PHE A 144 -11.14 8.60 -20.94
CA PHE A 144 -9.85 8.17 -21.50
C PHE A 144 -9.96 7.67 -22.95
N GLU A 145 -11.08 7.05 -23.32
CA GLU A 145 -11.40 6.74 -24.73
C GLU A 145 -11.46 8.01 -25.57
N CYS A 146 -12.13 9.06 -25.09
CA CYS A 146 -12.25 10.35 -25.78
C CYS A 146 -10.88 11.00 -25.99
N ILE A 147 -10.02 11.04 -24.95
CA ILE A 147 -8.64 11.55 -25.06
C ILE A 147 -7.84 10.78 -26.11
N SER A 148 -7.96 9.45 -26.11
CA SER A 148 -7.28 8.58 -27.08
C SER A 148 -7.77 8.82 -28.51
N GLN A 149 -9.08 8.85 -28.74
CA GLN A 149 -9.70 9.07 -30.06
C GLN A 149 -9.40 10.47 -30.62
N ALA A 150 -9.30 11.47 -29.74
CA ALA A 150 -8.92 12.83 -30.11
C ALA A 150 -7.42 12.98 -30.44
N ASN A 151 -6.61 11.90 -30.35
CA ASN A 151 -5.15 11.92 -30.46
C ASN A 151 -4.49 12.95 -29.53
N ILE A 152 -5.10 13.21 -28.37
CA ILE A 152 -4.52 14.05 -27.34
C ILE A 152 -3.47 13.22 -26.60
N GLN A 153 -2.31 13.80 -26.34
CA GLN A 153 -1.28 13.15 -25.54
C GLN A 153 -1.77 12.98 -24.09
N GLY A 154 -2.31 11.81 -23.80
CA GLY A 154 -2.77 11.42 -22.47
C GLY A 154 -1.64 10.98 -21.52
N PRO A 155 -2.00 10.47 -20.34
CA PRO A 155 -1.05 9.84 -19.43
C PRO A 155 -0.32 8.68 -20.11
N LYS A 156 0.94 8.45 -19.73
CA LYS A 156 1.64 7.22 -20.11
C LYS A 156 0.98 6.02 -19.43
N GLU A 157 1.10 4.84 -20.01
CA GLU A 157 0.52 3.60 -19.47
C GLU A 157 0.86 3.37 -17.98
N VAL A 158 2.12 3.62 -17.61
CA VAL A 158 2.60 3.51 -16.21
C VAL A 158 1.87 4.43 -15.21
N TRP A 159 1.17 5.46 -15.69
CA TRP A 159 0.41 6.41 -14.88
C TRP A 159 -1.11 6.22 -14.99
N MET A 160 -1.59 5.21 -15.74
CA MET A 160 -3.01 5.07 -16.04
C MET A 160 -3.85 4.79 -14.79
N SER A 161 -3.41 3.94 -13.87
CA SER A 161 -4.16 3.68 -12.63
C SER A 161 -4.32 4.95 -11.78
N LYS A 162 -3.25 5.76 -11.67
CA LYS A 162 -3.27 7.07 -11.00
C LYS A 162 -4.22 8.04 -11.70
N ALA A 163 -4.15 8.13 -13.02
CA ALA A 163 -5.02 9.01 -13.80
C ALA A 163 -6.50 8.60 -13.67
N ARG A 164 -6.80 7.30 -13.68
CA ARG A 164 -8.15 6.75 -13.47
C ARG A 164 -8.68 7.04 -12.07
N VAL A 165 -7.84 6.91 -11.03
CA VAL A 165 -8.21 7.33 -9.67
C VAL A 165 -8.57 8.81 -9.65
N HIS A 166 -7.76 9.69 -10.24
CA HIS A 166 -8.08 11.12 -10.30
C HIS A 166 -9.37 11.42 -11.07
N ALA A 167 -9.60 10.77 -12.21
CA ALA A 167 -10.83 10.94 -12.98
C ALA A 167 -12.06 10.45 -12.19
N PHE A 168 -11.94 9.32 -11.50
CA PHE A 168 -13.00 8.81 -10.63
C PHE A 168 -13.28 9.78 -9.48
N LEU A 169 -12.25 10.24 -8.77
CA LEU A 169 -12.40 11.18 -7.66
C LEU A 169 -12.98 12.52 -8.11
N ALA A 170 -12.65 13.00 -9.31
CA ALA A 170 -13.24 14.20 -9.89
C ALA A 170 -14.77 14.10 -10.11
N SER A 171 -15.33 12.88 -10.15
CA SER A 171 -16.78 12.67 -10.23
C SER A 171 -17.52 12.76 -8.89
N ARG A 172 -16.79 12.90 -7.78
CA ARG A 172 -17.35 12.90 -6.42
C ARG A 172 -17.67 14.31 -5.95
N GLU A 173 -18.47 14.42 -4.89
CA GLU A 173 -18.81 15.71 -4.26
C GLU A 173 -17.57 16.50 -3.84
N ARG A 174 -16.52 15.79 -3.38
CA ARG A 174 -15.20 16.35 -3.08
C ARG A 174 -14.18 15.90 -4.13
N PRO A 175 -14.02 16.66 -5.23
CA PRO A 175 -13.16 16.26 -6.35
C PRO A 175 -11.67 16.49 -6.10
N ASP A 176 -11.31 17.15 -5.01
CA ASP A 176 -9.94 17.52 -4.64
C ASP A 176 -9.18 16.42 -3.86
N LEU A 177 -9.88 15.35 -3.49
CA LEU A 177 -9.30 14.25 -2.70
C LEU A 177 -8.19 13.53 -3.47
N ARG A 178 -7.14 13.15 -2.75
CA ARG A 178 -6.14 12.16 -3.17
C ARG A 178 -6.56 10.76 -2.76
N LEU A 179 -5.87 9.74 -3.29
CA LEU A 179 -6.18 8.33 -3.01
C LEU A 179 -6.25 8.03 -1.50
N GLY A 180 -5.26 8.51 -0.74
CA GLY A 180 -5.24 8.30 0.71
C GLY A 180 -6.35 9.06 1.45
N GLU A 181 -6.69 10.27 1.01
CA GLU A 181 -7.76 11.08 1.61
C GLU A 181 -9.14 10.49 1.30
N ALA A 182 -9.31 9.93 0.10
CA ALA A 182 -10.49 9.16 -0.27
C ALA A 182 -10.68 7.94 0.64
N ALA A 183 -9.59 7.26 1.02
CA ALA A 183 -9.64 6.17 2.00
C ALA A 183 -10.14 6.63 3.37
N GLU A 184 -9.66 7.78 3.84
CA GLU A 184 -10.08 8.37 5.13
C GLU A 184 -11.55 8.83 5.10
N SER A 185 -12.06 9.23 3.94
CA SER A 185 -13.46 9.61 3.76
C SER A 185 -14.44 8.43 3.66
N GLY A 186 -13.92 7.19 3.61
CA GLY A 186 -14.75 5.98 3.44
C GLY A 186 -15.26 5.77 2.01
N LEU A 187 -14.62 6.39 1.02
CA LEU A 187 -15.03 6.30 -0.38
C LEU A 187 -14.67 4.95 -1.02
N TRP A 188 -13.54 4.34 -0.61
CA TRP A 188 -13.17 3.01 -1.07
C TRP A 188 -13.91 1.93 -0.28
N THR A 189 -14.46 0.93 -0.98
CA THR A 189 -15.24 -0.15 -0.37
C THR A 189 -14.31 -1.26 0.15
N PHE A 190 -13.93 -1.21 1.43
CA PHE A 190 -12.98 -2.15 2.03
C PHE A 190 -13.49 -3.59 2.14
N GLU A 191 -14.81 -3.80 2.11
CA GLU A 191 -15.45 -5.12 2.21
C GLU A 191 -15.41 -5.91 0.89
N THR A 192 -14.82 -5.35 -0.17
CA THR A 192 -14.63 -6.03 -1.45
C THR A 192 -13.46 -7.00 -1.41
N ASP A 193 -13.48 -7.99 -2.31
CA ASP A 193 -12.38 -8.95 -2.45
C ASP A 193 -11.04 -8.26 -2.74
N ALA A 194 -11.04 -7.13 -3.45
CA ALA A 194 -9.83 -6.36 -3.77
C ALA A 194 -8.99 -6.01 -2.53
N PHE A 195 -9.63 -5.62 -1.43
CA PHE A 195 -8.94 -5.25 -0.18
C PHE A 195 -8.60 -6.45 0.72
N ARG A 196 -9.08 -7.65 0.37
CA ARG A 196 -8.92 -8.84 1.22
C ARG A 196 -7.46 -9.14 1.58
N PRO A 197 -6.49 -9.11 0.64
CA PRO A 197 -5.08 -9.33 0.98
C PRO A 197 -4.51 -8.30 1.96
N LEU A 198 -4.93 -7.03 1.86
CA LEU A 198 -4.47 -5.97 2.77
C LEU A 198 -5.03 -6.20 4.18
N MET A 199 -6.30 -6.59 4.28
CA MET A 199 -6.92 -6.94 5.57
C MET A 199 -6.30 -8.19 6.19
N ASP A 200 -6.03 -9.22 5.39
CA ASP A 200 -5.42 -10.45 5.87
C ASP A 200 -3.98 -10.22 6.36
N LEU A 201 -3.21 -9.37 5.66
CA LEU A 201 -1.90 -8.90 6.14
C LEU A 201 -2.00 -8.25 7.53
N LEU A 202 -2.96 -7.37 7.76
CA LEU A 202 -3.11 -6.71 9.06
C LEU A 202 -3.53 -7.67 10.18
N LYS A 203 -4.29 -8.73 9.85
CA LYS A 203 -4.76 -9.73 10.82
C LYS A 203 -3.66 -10.73 11.22
N ILE A 204 -2.68 -10.99 10.36
CA ILE A 204 -1.56 -11.89 10.70
C ILE A 204 -0.50 -11.22 11.59
N LEU A 205 -0.48 -9.88 11.68
CA LEU A 205 0.43 -9.12 12.56
C LEU A 205 0.07 -9.32 14.04
#